data_AF-A0A1H4RND8-F1
#
_entry.id   AF-A0A1H4RND8-F1
#
_cell.length_a   1.000
_cell.length_b   1.000
_cell.length_c   1.000
_cell.angle_alpha   90.00
_cell.angle_beta   90.00
_cell.angle_gamma   90.00
#
_symmetry.space_group_name_H-M   'P 1'
#
loop_
_entity.id
_entity.type
_entity.pdbx_description
1 polymer ?
#
loop_
_entity_poly.entity_id
_entity_poly.type
_entity_poly.pdbx_seq_one_letter_code
_entity_poly.pdbx_strand_id
1 'polypeptide(L)'
;MNNPELAAARAAVPQIATAEKLLQAAKELLTKAPVEESPEAAREAVIERAADAFLAGGAWPKQVGHDAAKAYAEADVALIERQARQRAVIRAEWAVHDALTDHSSAALEHLGKRLEEVLSAARTAFETIGGARTAEDVISAGGDAVAAWTRLRELTADLENIRRAQWILLAAPRVPGGSASDRDARVHLWKRAAAGHVRGLNPDTAPAFARDAILTGRVTLEFLRWTATQEGAFVPTSDDEVEAEIATSRPDASDGEGLDISPAVVPAREYRPSQVYDHSTAPHLDASQPTPAKPTPNATVGDPAPFVPHYT
;
A
#
# COMPACT_ATOMS: atom_id res chain seq x y z
N MET A 1 -5.53 6.99 4.67
CA MET A 1 -5.05 8.36 4.99
C MET A 1 -5.35 9.24 3.79
N ASN A 2 -6.06 10.35 4.00
CA ASN A 2 -6.32 11.34 2.94
C ASN A 2 -5.13 12.29 2.84
N ASN A 3 -4.43 12.28 1.71
CA ASN A 3 -3.37 13.24 1.40
C ASN A 3 -3.97 14.37 0.53
N PRO A 4 -4.06 15.61 1.04
CA PRO A 4 -4.69 16.72 0.30
C PRO A 4 -3.92 17.09 -0.97
N GLU A 5 -2.59 17.04 -0.95
CA GLU A 5 -1.75 17.39 -2.09
C GLU A 5 -1.87 16.36 -3.21
N LEU A 6 -2.00 15.07 -2.87
CA LEU A 6 -2.30 14.04 -3.86
C LEU A 6 -3.68 14.26 -4.51
N ALA A 7 -4.70 14.59 -3.71
CA ALA A 7 -6.04 14.84 -4.23
C ALA A 7 -6.07 16.08 -5.14
N ALA A 8 -5.38 17.16 -4.75
CA ALA A 8 -5.25 18.37 -5.55
C ALA A 8 -4.52 18.09 -6.89
N ALA A 9 -3.40 17.38 -6.85
CA ALA A 9 -2.63 17.02 -8.04
C ALA A 9 -3.45 16.17 -9.04
N ARG A 10 -4.22 15.20 -8.55
CA ARG A 10 -5.11 14.39 -9.39
C ARG A 10 -6.29 15.18 -9.95
N ALA A 11 -6.88 16.06 -9.12
CA ALA A 11 -7.98 16.92 -9.54
C ALA A 11 -7.55 17.96 -10.59
N ALA A 12 -6.29 18.38 -10.57
CA ALA A 12 -5.73 19.32 -11.55
C ALA A 12 -5.64 18.73 -12.97
N VAL A 13 -5.66 17.40 -13.10
CA VAL A 13 -5.61 16.70 -14.39
C VAL A 13 -7.02 16.21 -14.78
N PRO A 14 -7.67 16.80 -15.80
CA PRO A 14 -9.07 16.52 -16.12
C PRO A 14 -9.38 15.05 -16.39
N GLN A 15 -8.46 14.32 -17.00
CA GLN A 15 -8.61 12.91 -17.36
C GLN A 15 -8.65 12.02 -16.11
N ILE A 16 -7.72 12.24 -15.17
CA ILE A 16 -7.68 11.54 -13.88
C ILE A 16 -8.93 11.87 -13.07
N ALA A 17 -9.28 13.16 -12.96
CA ALA A 17 -10.46 13.61 -12.22
C ALA A 17 -11.77 13.02 -12.78
N THR A 18 -11.88 12.91 -14.11
CA THR A 18 -13.05 12.31 -14.76
C THR A 18 -13.13 10.81 -14.49
N ALA A 19 -12.01 10.10 -14.61
CA ALA A 19 -11.96 8.67 -14.31
C ALA A 19 -12.30 8.36 -12.84
N GLU A 20 -11.78 9.15 -11.89
CA GLU A 20 -12.09 8.99 -10.46
C GLU A 20 -13.57 9.27 -10.15
N LYS A 21 -14.17 10.28 -10.81
CA LYS A 21 -15.62 10.54 -10.71
C LYS A 21 -16.44 9.38 -11.24
N LEU A 22 -16.06 8.79 -12.37
CA LEU A 22 -16.74 7.61 -12.93
C LEU A 22 -16.65 6.41 -12.00
N LEU A 23 -15.47 6.18 -11.40
CA LEU A 23 -15.28 5.11 -10.41
C LEU A 23 -16.16 5.32 -9.17
N GLN A 24 -16.22 6.55 -8.66
CA GLN A 24 -17.06 6.87 -7.51
C GLN A 24 -18.55 6.66 -7.84
N ALA A 25 -19.01 7.11 -9.00
CA ALA A 25 -20.37 6.88 -9.46
C ALA A 25 -20.69 5.39 -9.63
N ALA A 26 -19.76 4.60 -10.20
CA ALA A 26 -19.92 3.15 -10.33
C ALA A 26 -20.04 2.44 -8.97
N LYS A 27 -19.21 2.85 -7.99
CA LYS A 27 -19.28 2.34 -6.61
C LYS A 27 -20.62 2.67 -5.97
N GLU A 28 -21.12 3.90 -6.15
CA GLU A 28 -22.43 4.31 -5.64
C GLU A 28 -23.60 3.56 -6.29
N LEU A 29 -23.50 3.21 -7.58
CA LEU A 29 -24.50 2.38 -8.24
C LEU A 29 -24.52 0.95 -7.67
N LEU A 30 -23.34 0.41 -7.35
CA LEU A 30 -23.22 -0.92 -6.76
C LEU A 30 -23.73 -0.96 -5.30
N THR A 31 -23.45 0.07 -4.49
CA THR A 31 -23.97 0.13 -3.11
C THR A 31 -25.49 0.27 -3.07
N LYS A 32 -26.09 0.89 -4.09
CA LYS A 32 -27.56 0.97 -4.26
C LYS A 32 -28.18 -0.29 -4.87
N ALA A 33 -27.39 -1.28 -5.28
CA ALA A 33 -27.92 -2.52 -5.84
C ALA A 33 -28.54 -3.37 -4.72
N PRO A 34 -29.73 -3.96 -4.95
CA PRO A 34 -30.32 -4.85 -3.96
C PRO A 34 -29.39 -6.05 -3.69
N VAL A 35 -29.24 -6.39 -2.41
CA VAL A 35 -28.54 -7.60 -1.96
C VAL A 35 -29.63 -8.64 -1.71
N GLU A 36 -30.12 -9.25 -2.78
CA GLU A 36 -31.13 -10.30 -2.71
C GLU A 36 -30.51 -11.69 -2.56
N GLU A 37 -31.36 -12.63 -2.14
CA GLU A 37 -31.05 -14.07 -2.10
C GLU A 37 -30.63 -14.57 -3.49
N SER A 38 -29.87 -15.66 -3.55
CA SER A 38 -29.58 -16.27 -4.84
C SER A 38 -30.90 -16.74 -5.49
N PRO A 39 -30.98 -16.82 -6.83
CA PRO A 39 -32.17 -17.33 -7.50
C PRO A 39 -32.65 -18.69 -6.97
N GLU A 40 -31.71 -19.57 -6.61
CA GLU A 40 -31.98 -20.86 -5.99
C GLU A 40 -32.57 -20.73 -4.59
N ALA A 41 -32.04 -19.84 -3.75
CA ALA A 41 -32.56 -19.59 -2.41
C ALA A 41 -33.96 -18.97 -2.46
N ALA A 42 -34.21 -18.02 -3.37
CA ALA A 42 -35.53 -17.43 -3.56
C ALA A 42 -36.58 -18.47 -4.01
N ARG A 43 -36.17 -19.40 -4.89
CA ARG A 43 -37.00 -20.55 -5.30
C ARG A 43 -37.27 -21.49 -4.13
N GLU A 44 -36.24 -21.85 -3.37
CA GLU A 44 -36.35 -22.77 -2.24
C GLU A 44 -37.25 -22.20 -1.15
N ALA A 45 -37.17 -20.90 -0.87
CA ALA A 45 -38.05 -20.22 0.06
C ALA A 45 -39.54 -20.30 -0.31
N VAL A 46 -39.88 -20.43 -1.60
CA VAL A 46 -41.28 -20.67 -2.03
C VAL A 46 -41.67 -22.13 -1.78
N ILE A 47 -40.77 -23.08 -2.06
CA ILE A 47 -40.99 -24.52 -1.86
C ILE A 47 -41.17 -24.83 -0.39
N GLU A 48 -40.27 -24.32 0.47
CA GLU A 48 -40.32 -24.48 1.93
C GLU A 48 -41.63 -23.89 2.50
N ARG A 49 -42.00 -22.67 2.08
CA ARG A 49 -43.29 -22.09 2.49
C ARG A 49 -44.49 -22.93 2.07
N ALA A 50 -44.43 -23.59 0.91
CA ALA A 50 -45.50 -24.47 0.45
C ALA A 50 -45.55 -25.77 1.25
N ALA A 51 -44.40 -26.34 1.59
CA ALA A 51 -44.28 -27.51 2.47
C ALA A 51 -44.82 -27.20 3.87
N ASP A 52 -44.42 -26.07 4.47
CA ASP A 52 -44.92 -25.58 5.76
C ASP A 52 -46.44 -25.42 5.76
N ALA A 53 -46.99 -24.80 4.71
CA ALA A 53 -48.44 -24.62 4.58
C ALA A 53 -49.18 -25.97 4.48
N PHE A 54 -48.62 -26.94 3.78
CA PHE A 54 -49.17 -28.29 3.70
C PHE A 54 -49.11 -29.00 5.06
N LEU A 55 -47.99 -28.91 5.77
CA LEU A 55 -47.84 -29.52 7.10
C LEU A 55 -48.79 -28.88 8.13
N ALA A 56 -49.05 -27.58 8.03
CA ALA A 56 -49.93 -26.87 8.95
C ALA A 56 -51.44 -27.09 8.66
N GLY A 57 -51.83 -27.15 7.39
CA GLY A 57 -53.25 -27.13 6.98
C GLY A 57 -53.75 -28.34 6.20
N GLY A 58 -52.87 -29.27 5.83
CA GLY A 58 -53.18 -30.48 5.05
C GLY A 58 -53.55 -30.22 3.58
N ALA A 59 -53.53 -28.97 3.13
CA ALA A 59 -53.87 -28.58 1.76
C ALA A 59 -52.62 -28.08 1.02
N TRP A 60 -52.35 -28.66 -0.15
CA TRP A 60 -51.24 -28.22 -0.99
C TRP A 60 -51.59 -26.89 -1.67
N PRO A 61 -50.73 -25.85 -1.58
CA PRO A 61 -50.98 -24.59 -2.26
C PRO A 61 -51.08 -24.77 -3.78
N LYS A 62 -51.96 -24.00 -4.43
CA LYS A 62 -52.05 -24.01 -5.89
C LYS A 62 -50.84 -23.25 -6.47
N GLN A 63 -50.38 -23.66 -7.65
CA GLN A 63 -49.39 -22.91 -8.44
C GLN A 63 -47.98 -22.77 -7.84
N VAL A 64 -47.59 -23.60 -6.87
CA VAL A 64 -46.24 -23.58 -6.27
C VAL A 64 -45.12 -23.53 -7.33
N GLY A 65 -45.21 -24.33 -8.40
CA GLY A 65 -44.21 -24.32 -9.47
C GLY A 65 -44.13 -23.01 -10.26
N HIS A 66 -45.27 -22.33 -10.47
CA HIS A 66 -45.31 -21.01 -11.12
C HIS A 66 -44.71 -19.94 -10.20
N ASP A 67 -45.09 -19.95 -8.92
CA ASP A 67 -44.62 -18.96 -7.96
C ASP A 67 -43.12 -19.13 -7.66
N ALA A 68 -42.63 -20.37 -7.60
CA ALA A 68 -41.21 -20.68 -7.45
C ALA A 68 -40.41 -20.23 -8.68
N ALA A 69 -40.93 -20.46 -9.89
CA ALA A 69 -40.30 -20.00 -11.14
C ALA A 69 -40.26 -18.46 -11.22
N LYS A 70 -41.34 -17.80 -10.80
CA LYS A 70 -41.41 -16.33 -10.74
C LYS A 70 -40.38 -15.77 -9.75
N ALA A 71 -40.32 -16.30 -8.53
CA ALA A 71 -39.36 -15.87 -7.51
C ALA A 71 -37.91 -16.05 -7.97
N TYR A 72 -37.62 -17.19 -8.63
CA TYR A 72 -36.31 -17.42 -9.26
C TYR A 72 -35.98 -16.34 -10.29
N ALA A 73 -36.91 -16.07 -11.23
CA ALA A 73 -36.67 -15.12 -12.31
C ALA A 73 -36.49 -13.68 -11.82
N GLU A 74 -37.26 -13.25 -10.81
CA GLU A 74 -37.12 -11.92 -10.21
C GLU A 74 -35.74 -11.76 -9.53
N ALA A 75 -35.30 -12.76 -8.76
CA ALA A 75 -33.99 -12.76 -8.11
C ALA A 75 -32.83 -12.83 -9.13
N ASP A 76 -33.00 -13.56 -10.24
CA ASP A 76 -31.98 -13.64 -11.30
C ASP A 76 -31.76 -12.29 -11.99
N VAL A 77 -32.83 -11.54 -12.24
CA VAL A 77 -32.73 -10.17 -12.78
C VAL A 77 -31.93 -9.26 -11.83
N ALA A 78 -32.21 -9.33 -10.52
CA ALA A 78 -31.47 -8.55 -9.52
C ALA A 78 -29.98 -8.94 -9.44
N LEU A 79 -29.68 -10.24 -9.52
CA LEU A 79 -28.31 -10.76 -9.55
C LEU A 79 -27.54 -10.27 -10.78
N ILE A 80 -28.15 -10.37 -11.97
CA ILE A 80 -27.54 -9.92 -13.23
C ILE A 80 -27.25 -8.40 -13.18
N GLU A 81 -28.20 -7.60 -12.70
CA GLU A 81 -28.02 -6.16 -12.50
C GLU A 81 -26.84 -5.84 -11.57
N ARG A 82 -26.74 -6.56 -10.45
CA ARG A 82 -25.63 -6.40 -9.51
C ARG A 82 -24.30 -6.78 -10.14
N GLN A 83 -24.24 -7.89 -10.88
CA GLN A 83 -23.05 -8.32 -11.61
C GLN A 83 -22.62 -7.30 -12.66
N ALA A 84 -23.57 -6.73 -13.41
CA ALA A 84 -23.29 -5.67 -14.40
C ALA A 84 -22.68 -4.43 -13.74
N ARG A 85 -23.22 -4.00 -12.59
CA ARG A 85 -22.66 -2.88 -11.80
C ARG A 85 -21.28 -3.19 -11.25
N GLN A 86 -21.03 -4.42 -10.79
CA GLN A 86 -19.70 -4.86 -10.37
C GLN A 86 -18.70 -4.81 -11.53
N ARG A 87 -19.11 -5.22 -12.74
CA ARG A 87 -18.29 -5.08 -13.95
C ARG A 87 -18.03 -3.62 -14.31
N ALA A 88 -18.98 -2.72 -14.08
CA ALA A 88 -18.78 -1.28 -14.27
C ALA A 88 -17.72 -0.72 -13.30
N VAL A 89 -17.72 -1.14 -12.02
CA VAL A 89 -16.67 -0.78 -11.06
C VAL A 89 -15.31 -1.25 -11.55
N ILE A 90 -15.18 -2.51 -11.95
CA ILE A 90 -13.91 -3.05 -12.47
C ILE A 90 -13.42 -2.23 -13.66
N ARG A 91 -14.29 -1.95 -14.65
CA ARG A 91 -13.89 -1.14 -15.82
C ARG A 91 -13.50 0.29 -15.44
N ALA A 92 -14.17 0.89 -14.46
CA ALA A 92 -13.81 2.22 -13.97
C ALA A 92 -12.47 2.22 -13.21
N GLU A 93 -12.12 1.14 -12.50
CA GLU A 93 -10.79 0.99 -11.87
C GLU A 93 -9.68 0.93 -12.92
N TRP A 94 -9.90 0.20 -14.03
CA TRP A 94 -8.99 0.21 -15.18
C TRP A 94 -8.88 1.60 -15.80
N ALA A 95 -9.99 2.32 -15.98
CA ALA A 95 -9.95 3.68 -16.52
C ALA A 95 -9.16 4.65 -15.63
N VAL A 96 -9.25 4.53 -14.30
CA VAL A 96 -8.42 5.33 -13.37
C VAL A 96 -6.95 4.95 -13.50
N HIS A 97 -6.65 3.66 -13.59
CA HIS A 97 -5.28 3.18 -13.80
C HIS A 97 -4.66 3.73 -15.09
N ASP A 98 -5.38 3.65 -16.20
CA ASP A 98 -4.90 4.11 -17.50
C ASP A 98 -4.71 5.62 -17.49
N ALA A 99 -5.65 6.38 -16.92
CA ALA A 99 -5.52 7.82 -16.76
C ALA A 99 -4.30 8.22 -15.89
N LEU A 100 -4.02 7.46 -14.83
CA LEU A 100 -2.82 7.68 -14.01
C LEU A 100 -1.54 7.32 -14.77
N THR A 101 -1.55 6.25 -15.56
CA THR A 101 -0.39 5.84 -16.36
C THR A 101 -0.06 6.89 -17.41
N ASP A 102 -1.05 7.33 -18.17
CA ASP A 102 -0.88 8.24 -19.31
C ASP A 102 -0.68 9.72 -18.89
N HIS A 103 -1.17 10.09 -17.70
CA HIS A 103 -1.19 11.50 -17.26
C HIS A 103 -0.57 11.75 -15.88
N SER A 104 0.14 10.78 -15.30
CA SER A 104 0.89 10.95 -14.04
C SER A 104 1.88 12.12 -14.10
N SER A 105 2.53 12.32 -15.24
CA SER A 105 3.50 13.40 -15.43
C SER A 105 2.89 14.77 -15.17
N ALA A 106 1.69 15.06 -15.69
CA ALA A 106 1.00 16.32 -15.44
C ALA A 106 0.61 16.51 -13.96
N ALA A 107 0.25 15.43 -13.26
CA ALA A 107 0.00 15.47 -11.83
C ALA A 107 1.29 15.71 -11.01
N LEU A 108 2.40 15.12 -11.44
CA LEU A 108 3.73 15.35 -10.85
C LEU A 108 4.22 16.79 -11.10
N GLU A 109 4.01 17.35 -12.29
CA GLU A 109 4.29 18.76 -12.59
C GLU A 109 3.49 19.71 -11.68
N HIS A 110 2.23 19.39 -11.39
CA HIS A 110 1.44 20.15 -10.42
C HIS A 110 2.08 20.13 -9.03
N LEU A 111 2.53 18.96 -8.57
CA LEU A 111 3.26 18.85 -7.30
C LEU A 111 4.59 19.60 -7.34
N GLY A 112 5.28 19.66 -8.48
CA GLY A 112 6.49 20.46 -8.69
C GLY A 112 6.25 21.95 -8.45
N LYS A 113 5.20 22.51 -9.07
CA LYS A 113 4.80 23.92 -8.85
C LYS A 113 4.45 24.17 -7.39
N ARG A 114 3.71 23.25 -6.78
CA ARG A 114 3.35 23.36 -5.36
C ARG A 114 4.56 23.29 -4.44
N LEU A 115 5.55 22.45 -4.75
CA LEU A 115 6.82 22.41 -4.04
C LEU A 115 7.53 23.76 -4.10
N GLU A 116 7.63 24.37 -5.28
CA GLU A 116 8.24 25.69 -5.45
C GLU A 116 7.55 26.76 -4.59
N GLU A 117 6.22 26.77 -4.57
CA GLU A 117 5.42 27.67 -3.71
C GLU A 117 5.71 27.44 -2.22
N VAL A 118 5.75 26.18 -1.77
CA VAL A 118 6.03 25.81 -0.37
C VAL A 118 7.44 26.23 0.03
N LEU A 119 8.44 25.96 -0.81
CA LEU A 119 9.83 26.33 -0.54
C LEU A 119 10.04 27.85 -0.57
N SER A 120 9.36 28.56 -1.48
CA SER A 120 9.35 30.02 -1.52
C SER A 120 8.75 30.62 -0.25
N ALA A 121 7.57 30.15 0.16
CA ALA A 121 6.93 30.58 1.40
C ALA A 121 7.78 30.25 2.64
N ALA A 122 8.47 29.10 2.63
CA ALA A 122 9.39 28.73 3.70
C ALA A 122 10.58 29.70 3.80
N ARG A 123 11.19 30.08 2.67
CA ARG A 123 12.27 31.09 2.66
C ARG A 123 11.82 32.40 3.28
N THR A 124 10.68 32.94 2.85
CA THR A 124 10.11 34.18 3.42
C THR A 124 9.82 34.05 4.92
N ALA A 125 9.27 32.92 5.36
CA ALA A 125 9.00 32.70 6.77
C ALA A 125 10.30 32.57 7.60
N PHE A 126 11.34 31.89 7.08
CA PHE A 126 12.64 31.84 7.75
C PHE A 126 13.33 33.21 7.83
N GLU A 127 13.20 34.03 6.79
CA GLU A 127 13.68 35.42 6.81
C GLU A 127 12.95 36.25 7.89
N THR A 128 11.63 36.08 8.00
CA THR A 128 10.79 36.79 9.00
C THR A 128 11.15 36.41 10.44
N ILE A 129 11.48 35.14 10.69
CA ILE A 129 11.91 34.64 12.01
C ILE A 129 13.36 35.04 12.33
N GLY A 130 14.18 35.26 11.29
CA GLY A 130 15.57 35.67 11.41
C GLY A 130 16.45 34.64 12.13
N GLY A 131 17.05 35.08 13.24
CA GLY A 131 18.03 34.31 14.01
C GLY A 131 17.42 33.28 14.96
N ALA A 132 16.13 33.37 15.27
CA ALA A 132 15.46 32.49 16.24
C ALA A 132 15.47 31.03 15.75
N ARG A 133 15.75 30.11 16.68
CA ARG A 133 15.84 28.66 16.39
C ARG A 133 14.91 27.83 17.27
N THR A 134 14.47 28.36 18.40
CA THR A 134 13.59 27.70 19.34
C THR A 134 12.23 28.40 19.43
N ALA A 135 11.23 27.69 19.96
CA ALA A 135 9.92 28.28 20.20
C ALA A 135 10.00 29.41 21.22
N GLU A 136 10.87 29.28 22.23
CA GLU A 136 11.14 30.30 23.24
C GLU A 136 11.76 31.57 22.63
N ASP A 137 12.70 31.42 21.69
CA ASP A 137 13.29 32.56 20.96
C ASP A 137 12.22 33.31 20.15
N VAL A 138 11.34 32.55 19.50
CA VAL A 138 10.25 33.09 18.68
C VAL A 138 9.21 33.81 19.53
N ILE A 139 8.83 33.24 20.67
CA ILE A 139 7.90 33.87 21.62
C ILE A 139 8.51 35.15 22.17
N SER A 140 9.80 35.14 22.48
CA SER A 140 10.53 36.32 22.97
C SER A 140 10.63 37.41 21.92
N ALA A 141 10.78 37.05 20.64
CA ALA A 141 10.73 38.00 19.53
C ALA A 141 9.32 38.58 19.31
N GLY A 142 8.28 37.76 19.54
CA GLY A 142 6.87 38.17 19.45
C GLY A 142 6.43 38.56 18.03
N GLY A 143 5.19 39.01 17.90
CA GLY A 143 4.64 39.56 16.65
C GLY A 143 4.74 38.59 15.45
N ASP A 144 5.28 39.11 14.33
CA ASP A 144 5.36 38.39 13.05
C ASP A 144 6.22 37.11 13.12
N ALA A 145 7.18 37.03 14.05
CA ALA A 145 8.00 35.84 14.23
C ALA A 145 7.17 34.62 14.67
N VAL A 146 6.16 34.81 15.53
CA VAL A 146 5.27 33.72 16.00
C VAL A 146 4.37 33.24 14.86
N ALA A 147 3.85 34.17 14.06
CA ALA A 147 3.04 33.84 12.89
C ALA A 147 3.88 33.08 11.85
N ALA A 148 5.09 33.54 11.56
CA ALA A 148 6.01 32.89 10.63
C ALA A 148 6.43 31.48 11.12
N TRP A 149 6.68 31.30 12.42
CA TRP A 149 6.97 29.98 12.99
C TRP A 149 5.81 29.01 12.87
N THR A 150 4.59 29.48 13.15
CA THR A 150 3.36 28.69 12.95
C THR A 150 3.23 28.29 11.48
N ARG A 151 3.47 29.23 10.56
CA ARG A 151 3.44 28.97 9.12
C ARG A 151 4.47 27.93 8.69
N LEU A 152 5.69 27.96 9.24
CA LEU A 152 6.70 26.94 8.94
C LEU A 152 6.25 25.53 9.35
N ARG A 153 5.57 25.40 10.50
CA ARG A 153 5.03 24.10 10.92
C ARG A 153 3.97 23.58 9.96
N GLU A 154 3.09 24.44 9.46
CA GLU A 154 2.13 24.07 8.40
C GLU A 154 2.87 23.63 7.13
N LEU A 155 3.87 24.40 6.70
CA LEU A 155 4.66 24.10 5.50
C LEU A 155 5.45 22.77 5.62
N THR A 156 5.83 22.34 6.84
CA THR A 156 6.40 21.00 7.02
C THR A 156 5.40 19.89 6.71
N ALA A 157 4.14 20.06 7.08
CA ALA A 157 3.07 19.12 6.74
C ALA A 157 2.76 19.13 5.24
N ASP A 158 2.75 20.31 4.62
CA ASP A 158 2.59 20.46 3.17
C ASP A 158 3.73 19.73 2.43
N LEU A 159 4.99 19.95 2.82
CA LEU A 159 6.14 19.28 2.22
C LEU A 159 6.08 17.76 2.42
N GLU A 160 5.70 17.27 3.60
CA GLU A 160 5.50 15.83 3.84
C GLU A 160 4.44 15.24 2.89
N ASN A 161 3.31 15.94 2.75
CA ASN A 161 2.22 15.52 1.87
C ASN A 161 2.65 15.52 0.40
N ILE A 162 3.39 16.54 -0.06
CA ILE A 162 3.96 16.59 -1.42
C ILE A 162 4.89 15.40 -1.64
N ARG A 163 5.85 15.14 -0.75
CA ARG A 163 6.80 14.03 -0.90
C ARG A 163 6.10 12.67 -0.87
N ARG A 164 5.09 12.51 -0.01
CA ARG A 164 4.25 11.30 -0.01
C ARG A 164 3.47 11.15 -1.32
N ALA A 165 2.89 12.23 -1.84
CA ALA A 165 2.12 12.23 -3.09
C ALA A 165 3.01 11.90 -4.30
N GLN A 166 4.21 12.49 -4.37
CA GLN A 166 5.23 12.21 -5.37
C GLN A 166 5.49 10.70 -5.47
N TRP A 167 5.79 10.06 -4.33
CA TRP A 167 6.08 8.63 -4.33
C TRP A 167 4.86 7.77 -4.66
N ILE A 168 3.64 8.20 -4.31
CA ILE A 168 2.42 7.48 -4.71
C ILE A 168 2.20 7.55 -6.23
N LEU A 169 2.47 8.69 -6.85
CA LEU A 169 2.28 8.89 -8.29
C LEU A 169 3.38 8.18 -9.12
N LEU A 170 4.65 8.29 -8.73
CA LEU A 170 5.77 7.56 -9.37
C LEU A 170 5.70 6.05 -9.14
N ALA A 171 5.06 5.63 -8.06
CA ALA A 171 4.87 4.22 -7.75
C ALA A 171 3.47 3.73 -8.11
N ALA A 172 2.76 4.41 -9.02
CA ALA A 172 1.48 3.92 -9.50
C ALA A 172 1.65 2.48 -10.06
N PRO A 173 0.78 1.52 -9.68
CA PRO A 173 0.88 0.16 -10.18
C PRO A 173 0.81 0.17 -11.71
N ARG A 174 1.69 -0.58 -12.39
CA ARG A 174 1.66 -0.74 -13.86
C ARG A 174 0.53 -1.66 -14.35
N VAL A 175 -0.15 -2.33 -13.42
CA VAL A 175 -1.33 -3.18 -13.65
C VAL A 175 -2.27 -3.05 -12.45
N PRO A 176 -3.60 -2.93 -12.65
CA PRO A 176 -4.59 -3.04 -11.58
C PRO A 176 -4.46 -4.37 -10.83
N GLY A 177 -4.33 -4.28 -9.50
CA GLY A 177 -4.10 -5.46 -8.66
C GLY A 177 -2.68 -6.01 -8.69
N GLY A 178 -1.72 -5.31 -9.30
CA GLY A 178 -0.31 -5.68 -9.27
C GLY A 178 0.26 -5.77 -7.84
N SER A 179 1.37 -6.50 -7.69
CA SER A 179 2.00 -6.73 -6.39
C SER A 179 2.44 -5.39 -5.76
N ALA A 180 2.08 -5.17 -4.50
CA ALA A 180 2.57 -4.02 -3.74
C ALA A 180 4.10 -4.10 -3.51
N SER A 181 4.66 -5.31 -3.52
CA SER A 181 6.06 -5.57 -3.18
C SER A 181 7.05 -4.99 -4.18
N ASP A 182 6.79 -5.11 -5.49
CA ASP A 182 7.73 -4.63 -6.52
C ASP A 182 7.78 -3.10 -6.54
N ARG A 183 6.62 -2.48 -6.32
CA ARG A 183 6.45 -1.04 -6.15
C ARG A 183 7.26 -0.52 -4.96
N ASP A 184 7.05 -1.15 -3.81
CA ASP A 184 7.66 -0.69 -2.56
C ASP A 184 9.18 -0.86 -2.61
N ALA A 185 9.68 -1.96 -3.19
CA ALA A 185 11.11 -2.18 -3.41
C ALA A 185 11.75 -1.09 -4.29
N ARG A 186 11.09 -0.69 -5.37
CA ARG A 186 11.58 0.36 -6.27
C ARG A 186 11.63 1.73 -5.60
N VAL A 187 10.56 2.13 -4.92
CA VAL A 187 10.54 3.39 -4.16
C VAL A 187 11.60 3.39 -3.07
N HIS A 188 11.80 2.27 -2.38
CA HIS A 188 12.86 2.14 -1.39
C HIS A 188 14.26 2.32 -2.00
N LEU A 189 14.51 1.77 -3.20
CA LEU A 189 15.76 1.99 -3.92
C LEU A 189 15.97 3.47 -4.27
N TRP A 190 14.95 4.12 -4.83
CA TRP A 190 15.01 5.53 -5.22
C TRP A 190 15.25 6.46 -4.03
N LYS A 191 14.56 6.22 -2.91
CA LYS A 191 14.79 6.96 -1.66
C LYS A 191 16.19 6.75 -1.10
N ARG A 192 16.73 5.53 -1.17
CA ARG A 192 18.13 5.27 -0.75
C ARG A 192 19.15 6.01 -1.60
N ALA A 193 18.86 6.19 -2.89
CA ALA A 193 19.66 7.01 -3.78
C ALA A 193 19.42 8.52 -3.63
N ALA A 194 18.54 8.93 -2.70
CA ALA A 194 18.11 10.31 -2.49
C ALA A 194 17.51 11.00 -3.74
N ALA A 195 17.06 10.20 -4.71
CA ALA A 195 16.51 10.70 -5.96
C ALA A 195 15.19 11.45 -5.75
N GLY A 196 14.91 12.40 -6.62
CA GLY A 196 13.70 13.21 -6.62
C GLY A 196 13.57 14.14 -5.44
N HIS A 197 14.66 14.45 -4.73
CA HIS A 197 14.70 15.44 -3.67
C HIS A 197 15.41 16.71 -4.10
N VAL A 198 16.68 16.59 -4.49
CA VAL A 198 17.56 17.68 -4.95
C VAL A 198 18.42 17.14 -6.08
N ARG A 199 18.43 17.80 -7.24
CA ARG A 199 19.18 17.34 -8.42
C ARG A 199 20.67 17.14 -8.10
N GLY A 200 21.18 15.95 -8.43
CA GLY A 200 22.60 15.61 -8.27
C GLY A 200 23.03 15.43 -6.81
N LEU A 201 22.09 15.24 -5.88
CA LEU A 201 22.39 15.00 -4.48
C LEU A 201 23.09 13.65 -4.31
N ASN A 202 24.33 13.69 -3.84
CA ASN A 202 24.99 12.48 -3.36
C ASN A 202 24.44 12.12 -1.96
N PRO A 203 23.82 10.94 -1.77
CA PRO A 203 23.29 10.55 -0.47
C PRO A 203 24.36 10.48 0.63
N ASP A 204 25.61 10.17 0.31
CA ASP A 204 26.69 10.03 1.29
C ASP A 204 27.14 11.38 1.86
N THR A 205 26.99 12.45 1.09
CA THR A 205 27.36 13.82 1.50
C THR A 205 26.18 14.58 2.12
N ALA A 206 24.95 14.08 1.99
CA ALA A 206 23.78 14.68 2.59
C ALA A 206 23.84 14.66 4.14
N PRO A 207 23.43 15.74 4.82
CA PRO A 207 23.34 15.76 6.27
C PRO A 207 22.49 14.62 6.83
N ALA A 208 22.83 14.11 8.02
CA ALA A 208 22.15 12.95 8.61
C ALA A 208 20.63 13.15 8.78
N PHE A 209 20.20 14.34 9.22
CA PHE A 209 18.77 14.66 9.35
C PHE A 209 18.05 14.65 8.00
N ALA A 210 18.73 15.03 6.91
CA ALA A 210 18.16 15.04 5.58
C ALA A 210 18.02 13.62 5.02
N ARG A 211 19.06 12.78 5.20
CA ARG A 211 18.97 11.35 4.87
C ARG A 211 17.82 10.67 5.61
N ASP A 212 17.69 10.92 6.91
CA ASP A 212 16.61 10.32 7.70
C ASP A 212 15.22 10.76 7.20
N ALA A 213 15.04 12.05 6.94
CA ALA A 213 13.80 12.58 6.37
C ALA A 213 13.47 11.98 5.00
N ILE A 214 14.46 11.80 4.12
CA ILE A 214 14.31 11.19 2.79
C ILE A 214 13.86 9.73 2.89
N LEU A 215 14.53 8.94 3.74
CA LEU A 215 14.27 7.52 3.90
C LEU A 215 12.91 7.26 4.58
N THR A 216 12.65 7.96 5.68
CA THR A 216 11.44 7.76 6.50
C THR A 216 10.22 8.50 5.94
N GLY A 217 10.45 9.56 5.15
CA GLY A 217 9.42 10.50 4.72
C GLY A 217 8.93 11.44 5.81
N ARG A 218 9.54 11.46 7.00
CA ARG A 218 9.17 12.37 8.09
C ARG A 218 9.88 13.71 7.91
N VAL A 219 9.11 14.76 7.69
CA VAL A 219 9.66 16.11 7.47
C VAL A 219 9.82 16.84 8.80
N THR A 220 11.02 17.36 9.05
CA THR A 220 11.33 18.25 10.17
C THR A 220 11.50 19.70 9.68
N LEU A 221 11.48 20.66 10.61
CA LEU A 221 11.79 22.06 10.29
C LEU A 221 13.21 22.23 9.73
N GLU A 222 14.18 21.44 10.25
CA GLU A 222 15.56 21.43 9.75
C GLU A 222 15.62 20.93 8.30
N PHE A 223 14.87 19.88 7.99
CA PHE A 223 14.78 19.37 6.62
C PHE A 223 14.14 20.40 5.68
N LEU A 224 13.01 21.00 6.07
CA LEU A 224 12.36 22.06 5.30
C LEU A 224 13.33 23.22 5.02
N ARG A 225 14.06 23.67 6.05
CA ARG A 225 15.06 24.73 5.91
C ARG A 225 16.16 24.35 4.93
N TRP A 226 16.73 23.16 5.11
CA TRP A 226 17.80 22.66 4.25
C TRP A 226 17.34 22.53 2.80
N THR A 227 16.13 22.00 2.54
CA THR A 227 15.57 21.89 1.20
C THR A 227 15.30 23.26 0.58
N ALA A 228 14.79 24.22 1.37
CA ALA A 228 14.49 25.57 0.89
C ALA A 228 15.74 26.36 0.44
N THR A 229 16.93 26.00 0.96
CA THR A 229 18.22 26.59 0.55
C THR A 229 18.88 25.87 -0.62
N GLN A 230 18.37 24.71 -1.06
CA GLN A 230 18.93 24.01 -2.22
C GLN A 230 18.35 24.58 -3.52
N GLU A 231 19.20 24.98 -4.46
CA GLU A 231 18.76 25.47 -5.78
C GLU A 231 18.16 24.35 -6.66
N GLY A 232 18.49 23.09 -6.37
CA GLY A 232 18.07 21.93 -7.16
C GLY A 232 16.86 21.16 -6.62
N ALA A 233 16.12 21.68 -5.63
CA ALA A 233 14.98 20.96 -5.07
C ALA A 233 13.84 20.83 -6.09
N PHE A 234 13.37 19.61 -6.35
CA PHE A 234 12.38 19.36 -7.40
C PHE A 234 11.48 18.13 -7.12
N VAL A 235 10.45 17.96 -7.95
CA VAL A 235 9.63 16.74 -8.05
C VAL A 235 9.87 16.13 -9.43
N PRO A 236 10.30 14.86 -9.54
CA PRO A 236 10.43 14.18 -10.82
C PRO A 236 9.09 14.06 -11.53
N THR A 237 9.11 14.21 -12.84
CA THR A 237 7.93 14.15 -13.71
C THR A 237 7.67 12.77 -14.31
N SER A 238 8.62 11.84 -14.17
CA SER A 238 8.50 10.45 -14.64
C SER A 238 9.45 9.49 -13.91
N ASP A 239 9.22 8.18 -14.06
CA ASP A 239 10.14 7.12 -13.64
C ASP A 239 11.52 7.30 -14.31
N ASP A 240 11.53 7.60 -15.61
CA ASP A 240 12.76 7.76 -16.40
C ASP A 240 13.61 8.92 -15.89
N GLU A 241 13.00 10.02 -15.43
CA GLU A 241 13.74 11.14 -14.83
C GLU A 241 14.43 10.72 -13.52
N VAL A 242 13.75 9.91 -12.70
CA VAL A 242 14.34 9.36 -11.47
C VAL A 242 15.50 8.42 -11.79
N GLU A 243 15.32 7.52 -12.76
CA GLU A 243 16.35 6.57 -13.15
C GLU A 243 17.57 7.28 -13.77
N ALA A 244 17.37 8.30 -14.60
CA ALA A 244 18.43 9.14 -15.14
C ALA A 244 19.19 9.91 -14.04
N GLU A 245 18.48 10.42 -13.03
CA GLU A 245 19.12 11.07 -11.88
C GLU A 245 19.99 10.10 -11.07
N ILE A 246 19.51 8.87 -10.85
CA ILE A 246 20.29 7.86 -10.11
C ILE A 246 21.53 7.45 -10.90
N ALA A 247 21.39 7.29 -12.22
CA ALA A 247 22.51 6.97 -13.10
C ALA A 247 23.59 8.06 -13.10
N THR A 248 23.19 9.34 -13.07
CA THR A 248 24.13 10.48 -13.04
C THR A 248 24.73 10.76 -11.66
N SER A 249 24.02 10.43 -10.59
CA SER A 249 24.47 10.68 -9.20
C SER A 249 25.44 9.62 -8.66
N ARG A 250 25.61 8.51 -9.39
CA ARG A 250 26.69 7.55 -9.15
C ARG A 250 27.87 7.97 -10.02
N PRO A 251 28.97 8.51 -9.47
CA PRO A 251 30.19 8.66 -10.26
C PRO A 251 30.56 7.27 -10.79
N ASP A 252 30.88 7.19 -12.07
CA ASP A 252 31.36 5.98 -12.74
C ASP A 252 32.30 5.20 -11.81
N ALA A 253 31.82 4.07 -11.29
CA ALA A 253 32.69 3.03 -10.74
C ALA A 253 33.38 2.26 -11.88
N SER A 254 33.64 2.94 -13.00
CA SER A 254 34.14 2.41 -14.26
C SER A 254 35.62 2.72 -14.46
N ASP A 255 36.23 3.60 -13.64
CA ASP A 255 37.64 4.00 -13.74
C ASP A 255 38.51 3.62 -12.53
N GLY A 256 38.05 2.68 -11.68
CA GLY A 256 38.83 2.19 -10.56
C GLY A 256 38.56 0.73 -10.26
N GLU A 257 39.48 -0.14 -10.70
CA GLU A 257 39.56 -1.59 -10.45
C GLU A 257 38.25 -2.34 -10.69
N GLY A 258 38.15 -3.01 -11.85
CA GLY A 258 37.11 -4.00 -12.08
C GLY A 258 37.01 -4.93 -10.88
N LEU A 259 35.86 -4.92 -10.21
CA LEU A 259 35.54 -5.84 -9.13
C LEU A 259 35.90 -7.25 -9.62
N ASP A 260 36.88 -7.86 -8.97
CA ASP A 260 37.21 -9.26 -9.21
C ASP A 260 35.99 -10.10 -8.81
N ILE A 261 35.19 -10.43 -9.82
CA ILE A 261 34.04 -11.34 -9.73
C ILE A 261 34.48 -12.80 -9.77
N SER A 262 35.79 -13.09 -9.69
CA SER A 262 36.24 -14.44 -9.35
C SER A 262 35.58 -14.84 -8.03
N PRO A 263 34.90 -16.00 -7.97
CA PRO A 263 34.26 -16.44 -6.75
C PRO A 263 35.31 -16.44 -5.64
N ALA A 264 35.05 -15.68 -4.58
CA ALA A 264 35.90 -15.68 -3.41
C ALA A 264 36.14 -17.14 -3.01
N VAL A 265 37.40 -17.57 -3.01
CA VAL A 265 37.78 -18.86 -2.46
C VAL A 265 37.53 -18.75 -0.96
N VAL A 266 36.30 -19.08 -0.56
CA VAL A 266 35.93 -19.17 0.85
C VAL A 266 36.78 -20.31 1.39
N PRO A 267 37.70 -20.08 2.35
CA PRO A 267 38.43 -21.17 2.96
C PRO A 267 37.39 -22.14 3.51
N ALA A 268 37.54 -23.43 3.18
CA ALA A 268 36.63 -24.46 3.63
C ALA A 268 36.41 -24.27 5.14
N ARG A 269 35.16 -24.01 5.54
CA ARG A 269 34.81 -23.86 6.96
C ARG A 269 35.40 -25.07 7.68
N GLU A 270 36.31 -24.83 8.61
CA GLU A 270 36.76 -25.88 9.52
C GLU A 270 35.51 -26.49 10.16
N TYR A 271 35.37 -27.80 10.00
CA TYR A 271 34.23 -28.55 10.50
C TYR A 271 34.24 -28.45 12.02
N ARG A 272 33.49 -27.51 12.58
CA ARG A 272 33.24 -27.50 14.02
C ARG A 272 32.26 -28.64 14.28
N PRO A 273 32.63 -29.66 15.08
CA PRO A 273 31.68 -30.69 15.46
C PRO A 273 30.46 -30.01 16.10
N SER A 274 29.27 -30.43 15.71
CA SER A 274 28.02 -29.93 16.31
C SER A 274 28.11 -30.12 17.82
N GLN A 275 27.90 -29.04 18.58
CA GLN A 275 27.70 -29.16 20.02
C GLN A 275 26.41 -29.95 20.24
N VAL A 276 26.57 -31.23 20.60
CA VAL A 276 25.48 -32.07 21.08
C VAL A 276 25.26 -31.66 22.53
N TYR A 277 24.16 -30.98 22.80
CA TYR A 277 23.75 -30.70 24.17
C TYR A 277 23.13 -31.97 24.77
N ASP A 278 23.30 -32.22 26.07
CA ASP A 278 22.84 -33.46 26.74
C ASP A 278 21.34 -33.76 26.57
N HIS A 279 20.53 -32.75 26.24
CA HIS A 279 19.10 -32.88 25.97
C HIS A 279 18.75 -33.19 24.49
N SER A 280 19.75 -33.27 23.61
CA SER A 280 19.58 -33.50 22.16
C SER A 280 19.62 -34.98 21.80
N THR A 281 19.87 -35.87 22.76
CA THR A 281 19.84 -37.31 22.55
C THR A 281 18.40 -37.80 22.63
N ALA A 282 17.85 -38.17 21.48
CA ALA A 282 16.61 -38.93 21.39
C ALA A 282 16.91 -40.39 21.77
N PRO A 283 16.54 -40.88 22.97
CA PRO A 283 16.98 -42.20 23.46
C PRO A 283 16.46 -43.36 22.61
N HIS A 284 15.41 -43.12 21.81
CA HIS A 284 14.83 -44.11 20.91
C HIS A 284 15.61 -44.30 19.60
N LEU A 285 16.64 -43.47 19.34
CA LEU A 285 17.50 -43.54 18.14
C LEU A 285 18.95 -43.93 18.47
N ASP A 286 19.33 -43.97 19.75
CA ASP A 286 20.64 -44.38 20.21
C ASP A 286 20.63 -45.87 20.60
N ALA A 287 21.24 -46.72 19.77
CA ALA A 287 21.31 -48.17 19.97
C ALA A 287 22.22 -48.59 21.14
N SER A 288 22.95 -47.66 21.78
CA SER A 288 23.80 -47.94 22.93
C SER A 288 23.07 -47.84 24.28
N GLN A 289 21.85 -47.31 24.30
CA GLN A 289 21.02 -47.17 25.50
C GLN A 289 19.99 -48.31 25.59
N PRO A 290 19.61 -48.74 26.81
CA PRO A 290 18.59 -49.77 26.98
C PRO A 290 17.24 -49.25 26.43
N THR A 291 16.62 -50.04 25.54
CA THR A 291 15.33 -49.71 24.95
C THR A 291 14.30 -49.44 26.05
N PRO A 292 13.60 -48.28 26.04
CA PRO A 292 12.56 -48.02 27.01
C PRO A 292 11.47 -49.10 26.93
N ALA A 293 10.92 -49.49 28.09
CA ALA A 293 9.87 -50.49 28.17
C ALA A 293 8.70 -50.09 27.26
N LYS A 294 8.21 -51.03 26.45
CA LYS A 294 7.05 -50.79 25.59
C LYS A 294 5.88 -50.30 26.45
N PRO A 295 5.25 -49.15 26.13
CA PRO A 295 4.08 -48.72 26.85
C PRO A 295 2.98 -49.78 26.67
N THR A 296 2.39 -50.20 27.79
CA THR A 296 1.21 -51.06 27.78
C THR A 296 0.08 -50.35 27.04
N PRO A 297 -0.54 -50.96 26.02
CA PRO A 297 -1.67 -50.37 25.32
C PRO A 297 -2.80 -50.10 26.31
N ASN A 298 -3.25 -48.86 26.37
CA ASN A 298 -4.40 -48.39 27.13
C ASN A 298 -5.72 -48.56 26.35
N ALA A 299 -5.68 -49.14 25.15
CA ALA A 299 -6.84 -49.47 24.34
C ALA A 299 -7.03 -50.98 24.30
N THR A 300 -8.20 -51.46 24.72
CA THR A 300 -8.60 -52.86 24.62
C THR A 300 -9.45 -53.01 23.37
N VAL A 301 -9.33 -54.14 22.66
CA VAL A 301 -10.15 -54.42 21.46
C VAL A 301 -11.63 -54.36 21.83
N GLY A 302 -12.28 -53.24 21.51
CA GLY A 302 -13.63 -52.90 21.98
C GLY A 302 -13.89 -51.38 22.12
N ASP A 303 -12.84 -50.55 22.18
CA ASP A 303 -13.05 -49.09 22.24
C ASP A 303 -13.61 -48.55 20.91
N PRO A 304 -14.71 -47.77 20.94
CA PRO A 304 -15.31 -47.23 19.73
C PRO A 304 -14.37 -46.22 19.07
N ALA A 305 -14.25 -46.32 17.74
CA ALA A 305 -13.41 -45.41 16.96
C ALA A 305 -13.85 -43.94 17.21
N PRO A 306 -12.89 -43.01 17.33
CA PRO A 306 -13.20 -41.61 17.58
C PRO A 306 -14.04 -41.04 16.44
N PHE A 307 -15.13 -40.37 16.81
CA PHE A 307 -16.08 -39.75 15.90
C PHE A 307 -15.39 -38.69 15.03
N VAL A 308 -15.42 -38.88 13.71
CA VAL A 308 -14.98 -37.90 12.72
C VAL A 308 -16.21 -37.25 12.11
N PRO A 309 -16.54 -35.98 12.43
CA PRO A 309 -17.67 -35.30 11.81
C PRO A 309 -17.39 -35.06 10.33
N HIS A 310 -18.24 -35.62 9.46
CA HIS A 310 -18.29 -35.25 8.06
C HIS A 310 -19.09 -33.95 7.94
N TYR A 311 -18.42 -32.88 7.51
CA TYR A 311 -19.08 -31.66 7.07
C TYR A 311 -19.66 -31.90 5.68
N THR A 312 -20.99 -31.92 5.58
CA THR A 312 -21.75 -31.71 4.34
C THR A 312 -22.14 -30.26 4.24
#